data_AF-A0A955YWJ2-F1
#
_entry.id   AF-A0A955YWJ2-F1
#
_cell.length_a   1.000
_cell.length_b   1.000
_cell.length_c   1.000
_cell.angle_alpha   90.00
_cell.angle_beta   90.00
_cell.angle_gamma   90.00
#
_symmetry.space_group_name_H-M   'P 1'
#
loop_
_entity.id
_entity.type
_entity.pdbx_description
1 polymer ?
#
loop_
_entity_poly.entity_id
_entity_poly.type
_entity_poly.pdbx_seq_one_letter_code
_entity_poly.pdbx_strand_id
1 'polypeptide(L)'
;MSERPGPAIALPPTVHASFLVAATDLGMWSAARLFCRELSAEGGAPLVEALRDELGRDFPVLDGVAAAFGGGELQAPRAELLADALAGIDRLVVTGLEADALDALAAWLSLDVELAVLTGASALEPDWRAALTNYARPITRLPLGELQRWAGRRSALLTFLYGRDHAHAYVDSAWMRVHAPDVRVQFRALVGWNLLSQPLELYPRWLSQTALEDFSHVVGP
;
A
#
# COMPACT_ATOMS: atom_id res chain seq x y z
N MET A 1 16.69 -29.23 27.53
CA MET A 1 16.99 -27.86 27.98
C MET A 1 15.83 -27.00 27.53
N SER A 2 14.97 -26.58 28.45
CA SER A 2 13.85 -25.68 28.14
C SER A 2 14.37 -24.27 28.37
N GLU A 3 14.59 -23.52 27.29
CA GLU A 3 14.84 -22.08 27.40
C GLU A 3 13.63 -21.43 28.08
N ARG A 4 13.89 -20.69 29.16
CA ARG A 4 12.85 -19.85 29.75
C ARG A 4 12.61 -18.69 28.77
N PRO A 5 11.35 -18.38 28.40
CA PRO A 5 11.09 -17.19 27.62
C PRO A 5 11.66 -15.98 28.38
N GLY A 6 12.45 -15.17 27.67
CA GLY A 6 12.97 -13.91 28.21
C GLY A 6 11.83 -12.98 28.65
N PRO A 7 12.13 -11.93 29.43
CA PRO A 7 11.10 -10.96 29.80
C PRO A 7 10.43 -10.39 28.53
N ALA A 8 9.10 -10.37 28.51
CA ALA A 8 8.34 -9.77 27.42
C ALA A 8 8.75 -8.30 27.28
N ILE A 9 9.17 -7.92 26.08
CA ILE A 9 9.52 -6.52 25.78
C ILE A 9 8.20 -5.75 25.65
N ALA A 10 8.01 -4.73 26.48
CA ALA A 10 6.87 -3.84 26.40
C ALA A 10 7.23 -2.60 25.59
N LEU A 11 6.44 -2.28 24.56
CA LEU A 11 6.60 -1.03 23.83
C LEU A 11 5.95 0.13 24.59
N PRO A 12 6.36 1.38 24.31
CA PRO A 12 5.69 2.54 24.87
C PRO A 12 4.20 2.55 24.48
N PRO A 13 3.26 2.88 25.40
CA PRO A 13 1.83 2.89 25.08
C PRO A 13 1.44 3.82 23.93
N THR A 14 2.29 4.79 23.60
CA THR A 14 2.10 5.73 22.49
C THR A 14 2.35 5.13 21.12
N VAL A 15 2.99 3.95 21.03
CA VAL A 15 3.40 3.34 19.75
C VAL A 15 2.20 3.11 18.83
N HIS A 16 1.05 2.72 19.37
CA HIS A 16 -0.19 2.55 18.61
C HIS A 16 -0.64 3.87 17.97
N ALA A 17 -0.69 4.96 18.74
CA ALA A 17 -1.10 6.27 18.23
C ALA A 17 -0.10 6.81 17.20
N SER A 18 1.20 6.65 17.46
CA SER A 18 2.26 7.03 16.52
C SER A 18 2.16 6.25 15.21
N PHE A 19 1.90 4.94 15.29
CA PHE A 19 1.73 4.11 14.11
C PHE A 19 0.52 4.53 13.29
N LEU A 20 -0.63 4.76 13.94
CA LEU A 20 -1.84 5.19 13.24
C LEU A 20 -1.66 6.53 12.50
N VAL A 21 -0.97 7.49 13.11
CA VAL A 21 -0.62 8.76 12.45
C VAL A 21 0.28 8.51 11.25
N ALA A 22 1.35 7.72 11.41
CA ALA A 22 2.26 7.38 10.31
C ALA A 22 1.53 6.63 9.18
N ALA A 23 0.66 5.67 9.49
CA ALA A 23 -0.12 4.92 8.52
C ALA A 23 -1.11 5.81 7.76
N THR A 24 -1.63 6.85 8.40
CA THR A 24 -2.48 7.84 7.74
C THR A 24 -1.69 8.68 6.73
N ASP A 25 -0.51 9.15 7.13
CA ASP A 25 0.30 10.06 6.32
C ASP A 25 1.14 9.38 5.23
N LEU A 26 1.53 8.11 5.46
CA LEU A 26 2.43 7.37 4.58
C LEU A 26 1.76 6.19 3.88
N GLY A 27 0.60 5.73 4.33
CA GLY A 27 0.09 4.40 3.98
C GLY A 27 0.52 3.33 4.97
N MET A 28 -0.30 2.29 5.10
CA MET A 28 -0.16 1.28 6.14
C MET A 28 1.10 0.43 5.95
N TRP A 29 1.41 0.05 4.71
CA TRP A 29 2.58 -0.76 4.40
C TRP A 29 3.87 0.04 4.56
N SER A 30 3.90 1.28 4.07
CA SER A 30 5.06 2.18 4.18
C SER A 30 5.35 2.52 5.65
N ALA A 31 4.31 2.80 6.44
CA ALA A 31 4.46 3.01 7.88
C ALA A 31 4.95 1.74 8.60
N ALA A 32 4.44 0.56 8.25
CA ALA A 32 4.89 -0.69 8.86
C ALA A 32 6.37 -0.97 8.57
N ARG A 33 6.82 -0.73 7.34
CA ARG A 33 8.23 -0.83 6.96
C ARG A 33 9.11 0.11 7.77
N LEU A 34 8.69 1.38 7.89
CA LEU A 34 9.38 2.39 8.69
C LEU A 34 9.55 1.91 10.13
N PHE A 35 8.47 1.52 10.79
CA PHE A 35 8.51 1.09 12.19
C PHE A 35 9.37 -0.16 12.39
N CYS A 36 9.26 -1.17 11.52
CA CYS A 36 10.11 -2.37 11.60
C CYS A 36 11.59 -2.02 11.45
N ARG A 37 11.93 -1.13 10.51
CA ARG A 37 13.31 -0.68 10.30
C ARG A 37 13.86 0.07 11.52
N GLU A 38 13.14 1.06 12.04
CA GLU A 38 13.60 1.87 13.16
C GLU A 38 13.72 1.03 14.45
N LEU A 39 12.74 0.16 14.74
CA LEU A 39 12.81 -0.72 15.93
C LEU A 39 13.90 -1.77 15.79
N SER A 40 14.12 -2.31 14.59
CA SER A 40 15.23 -3.21 14.36
C SER A 40 16.59 -2.54 14.52
N ALA A 41 16.72 -1.27 14.15
CA ALA A 41 17.95 -0.50 14.35
C ALA A 41 18.23 -0.24 15.84
N GLU A 42 17.18 -0.04 16.63
CA GLU A 42 17.28 0.23 18.08
C GLU A 42 17.51 -1.04 18.92
N GLY A 43 16.80 -2.12 18.62
CA GLY A 43 16.78 -3.33 19.47
C GLY A 43 16.62 -4.66 18.74
N GLY A 44 16.78 -4.65 17.41
CA GLY A 44 16.78 -5.85 16.58
C GLY A 44 15.41 -6.53 16.45
N ALA A 45 15.44 -7.78 15.99
CA ALA A 45 14.25 -8.61 15.77
C ALA A 45 13.29 -8.67 16.97
N PRO A 46 13.74 -8.76 18.24
CA PRO A 46 12.83 -8.81 19.38
C PRO A 46 11.90 -7.60 19.53
N LEU A 47 12.34 -6.39 19.14
CA LEU A 47 11.45 -5.22 19.16
C LEU A 47 10.42 -5.25 18.02
N VAL A 48 10.78 -5.82 16.87
CA VAL A 48 9.86 -6.00 15.75
C VAL A 48 8.82 -7.08 16.08
N GLU A 49 9.22 -8.16 16.76
CA GLU A 49 8.31 -9.17 17.30
C GLU A 49 7.35 -8.57 18.34
N ALA A 50 7.86 -7.76 19.27
CA ALA A 50 7.01 -7.06 20.24
C ALA A 50 6.00 -6.11 19.55
N LEU A 51 6.43 -5.39 18.50
CA LEU A 51 5.53 -4.55 17.69
C LEU A 51 4.43 -5.38 17.03
N ARG A 52 4.80 -6.51 16.44
CA ARG A 52 3.86 -7.44 15.81
C ARG A 52 2.84 -7.96 16.82
N ASP A 53 3.29 -8.41 17.98
CA ASP A 53 2.43 -8.99 19.01
C ASP A 53 1.44 -7.96 19.57
N GLU A 54 1.88 -6.71 19.74
CA GLU A 54 1.06 -5.65 20.33
C GLU A 54 0.07 -5.07 19.31
N LEU A 55 0.50 -4.81 18.07
CA LEU A 55 -0.27 -4.04 17.08
C LEU A 55 -0.83 -4.89 15.93
N GLY A 56 -0.28 -6.07 15.66
CA GLY A 56 -0.58 -6.84 14.44
C GLY A 56 -2.04 -7.21 14.27
N ARG A 57 -2.77 -7.47 15.38
CA ARG A 57 -4.20 -7.77 15.35
C ARG A 57 -5.07 -6.60 14.88
N ASP A 58 -4.66 -5.39 15.23
CA ASP A 58 -5.37 -4.17 14.85
C ASP A 58 -4.90 -3.66 13.48
N PHE A 59 -3.66 -3.97 13.11
CA PHE A 59 -3.03 -3.58 11.85
C PHE A 59 -2.45 -4.80 11.09
N PRO A 60 -3.28 -5.56 10.35
CA PRO A 60 -2.86 -6.79 9.69
C PRO A 60 -1.74 -6.62 8.65
N VAL A 61 -1.65 -5.46 8.01
CA VAL A 61 -0.52 -5.15 7.10
C VAL A 61 0.78 -5.04 7.87
N LEU A 62 0.76 -4.45 9.08
CA LEU A 62 1.92 -4.42 9.97
C LEU A 62 2.30 -5.85 10.38
N ASP A 63 1.33 -6.70 10.72
CA ASP A 63 1.60 -8.09 11.04
C ASP A 63 2.34 -8.80 9.89
N GLY A 64 1.83 -8.68 8.67
CA GLY A 64 2.44 -9.27 7.48
C GLY A 64 3.84 -8.73 7.18
N VAL A 65 4.05 -7.42 7.34
CA VAL A 65 5.38 -6.79 7.14
C VAL A 65 6.36 -7.26 8.22
N ALA A 66 5.95 -7.27 9.49
CA ALA A 66 6.79 -7.71 10.61
C ALA A 66 7.10 -9.21 10.53
N ALA A 67 6.15 -10.04 10.08
CA ALA A 67 6.36 -11.47 9.83
C ALA A 67 7.42 -11.72 8.75
N ALA A 68 7.42 -10.91 7.69
CA ALA A 68 8.43 -10.97 6.63
C ALA A 68 9.78 -10.34 7.03
N PHE A 69 9.81 -9.59 8.14
CA PHE A 69 11.00 -8.91 8.63
C PHE A 69 11.95 -9.89 9.32
N GLY A 70 12.76 -10.60 8.53
CA GLY A 70 13.77 -11.56 9.02
C GLY A 70 15.01 -10.93 9.68
N GLY A 71 14.89 -9.76 10.32
CA GLY A 71 16.02 -9.01 10.89
C GLY A 71 16.94 -8.33 9.86
N GLY A 72 16.46 -8.18 8.62
CA GLY A 72 17.18 -7.58 7.51
C GLY A 72 16.38 -6.46 6.82
N GLU A 73 16.89 -5.97 5.70
CA GLU A 73 16.24 -4.89 4.96
C GLU A 73 15.04 -5.41 4.15
N LEU A 74 13.88 -4.75 4.31
CA LEU A 74 12.70 -5.05 3.50
C LEU A 74 12.94 -4.58 2.07
N GLN A 75 12.67 -5.46 1.10
CA GLN A 75 12.88 -5.16 -0.32
C GLN A 75 12.11 -3.91 -0.73
N ALA A 76 12.77 -2.95 -1.39
CA ALA A 76 12.13 -1.75 -1.92
C ALA A 76 11.05 -2.11 -2.98
N PRO A 77 9.99 -1.29 -3.12
CA PRO A 77 8.97 -1.52 -4.14
C PRO A 77 9.59 -1.44 -5.55
N ARG A 78 9.29 -2.44 -6.37
CA ARG A 78 9.86 -2.61 -7.72
C ARG A 78 8.90 -2.11 -8.79
N ALA A 79 8.92 -0.80 -9.04
CA ALA A 79 8.02 -0.17 -10.00
C ALA A 79 8.20 -0.71 -11.44
N GLU A 80 9.36 -1.25 -11.77
CA GLU A 80 9.63 -1.86 -13.09
C GLU A 80 8.75 -3.08 -13.38
N LEU A 81 8.18 -3.74 -12.36
CA LEU A 81 7.22 -4.83 -12.54
C LEU A 81 5.92 -4.37 -13.22
N LEU A 82 5.66 -3.06 -13.23
CA LEU A 82 4.48 -2.45 -13.87
C LEU A 82 4.66 -2.20 -15.37
N ALA A 83 5.84 -2.48 -15.94
CA ALA A 83 6.18 -2.13 -17.33
C ALA A 83 5.11 -2.57 -18.34
N ASP A 84 4.71 -3.84 -18.30
CA ASP A 84 3.74 -4.39 -19.26
C ASP A 84 2.34 -3.83 -19.04
N ALA A 85 1.91 -3.72 -17.77
CA ALA A 85 0.59 -3.20 -17.41
C ALA A 85 0.41 -1.74 -17.84
N LEU A 86 1.47 -0.93 -17.72
CA LEU A 86 1.46 0.51 -17.99
C LEU A 86 1.97 0.87 -19.40
N ALA A 87 2.26 -0.11 -20.26
CA ALA A 87 2.75 0.14 -21.60
C ALA A 87 1.75 0.99 -22.42
N GLY A 88 2.20 2.14 -22.94
CA GLY A 88 1.42 2.99 -23.85
C GLY A 88 0.36 3.89 -23.20
N ILE A 89 0.32 3.95 -21.86
CA ILE A 89 -0.57 4.89 -21.17
C ILE A 89 -0.06 6.33 -21.28
N ASP A 90 -0.97 7.30 -21.17
CA ASP A 90 -0.68 8.72 -20.97
C ASP A 90 -1.15 9.23 -19.61
N ARG A 91 -2.02 8.47 -18.92
CA ARG A 91 -2.54 8.83 -17.59
C ARG A 91 -2.58 7.64 -16.65
N LEU A 92 -2.10 7.84 -15.43
CA LEU A 92 -2.22 6.87 -14.35
C LEU A 92 -2.94 7.49 -13.16
N VAL A 93 -3.99 6.82 -12.70
CA VAL A 93 -4.66 7.15 -11.44
C VAL A 93 -4.33 6.08 -10.42
N VAL A 94 -3.80 6.47 -9.27
CA VAL A 94 -3.55 5.59 -8.13
C VAL A 94 -4.68 5.75 -7.12
N THR A 95 -5.19 4.63 -6.60
CA THR A 95 -6.19 4.59 -5.52
C THR A 95 -5.55 4.07 -4.24
N GLY A 96 -5.62 4.87 -3.18
CA GLY A 96 -4.90 4.62 -1.94
C GLY A 96 -3.55 5.35 -1.91
N LEU A 97 -2.84 5.22 -0.79
CA LEU A 97 -1.54 5.82 -0.57
C LEU A 97 -0.59 4.78 0.02
N GLU A 98 0.57 4.64 -0.59
CA GLU A 98 1.74 3.99 -0.03
C GLU A 98 2.96 4.79 -0.48
N ALA A 99 3.52 5.60 0.42
CA ALA A 99 4.52 6.61 0.11
C ALA A 99 5.76 6.01 -0.57
N ASP A 100 6.31 4.93 0.00
CA ASP A 100 7.49 4.26 -0.58
C ASP A 100 7.20 3.75 -2.01
N ALA A 101 6.00 3.21 -2.24
CA ALA A 101 5.60 2.67 -3.54
C ALA A 101 5.29 3.77 -4.55
N LEU A 102 4.65 4.86 -4.09
CA LEU A 102 4.34 6.02 -4.91
C LEU A 102 5.62 6.78 -5.28
N ASP A 103 6.61 6.86 -4.39
CA ASP A 103 7.93 7.43 -4.69
C ASP A 103 8.65 6.63 -5.76
N ALA A 104 8.71 5.30 -5.61
CA ALA A 104 9.31 4.42 -6.61
C ALA A 104 8.60 4.52 -7.97
N LEU A 105 7.27 4.56 -7.97
CA LEU A 105 6.45 4.74 -9.17
C LEU A 105 6.69 6.10 -9.83
N ALA A 106 6.70 7.16 -9.04
CA ALA A 106 6.91 8.52 -9.51
C ALA A 106 8.28 8.69 -10.17
N ALA A 107 9.32 8.09 -9.57
CA ALA A 107 10.69 8.10 -10.10
C ALA A 107 10.85 7.26 -11.38
N TRP A 108 10.11 6.14 -11.49
CA TRP A 108 10.21 5.22 -12.63
C TRP A 108 9.38 5.64 -13.85
N LEU A 109 8.22 6.25 -13.63
CA LEU A 109 7.33 6.66 -14.71
C LEU A 109 7.96 7.74 -15.60
N SER A 110 7.72 7.64 -16.92
CA SER A 110 8.05 8.71 -17.86
C SER A 110 7.38 10.04 -17.43
N LEU A 111 8.06 11.14 -17.73
CA LEU A 111 7.55 12.49 -17.48
C LEU A 111 6.30 12.83 -18.29
N ASP A 112 6.09 12.14 -19.42
CA ASP A 112 4.94 12.34 -20.32
C ASP A 112 3.64 11.69 -19.80
N VAL A 113 3.73 10.80 -18.81
CA VAL A 113 2.55 10.16 -18.21
C VAL A 113 2.04 11.06 -17.10
N GLU A 114 0.81 11.56 -17.19
CA GLU A 114 0.18 12.29 -16.09
C GLU A 114 -0.11 11.32 -14.92
N LEU A 115 0.24 11.71 -13.69
CA LEU A 115 0.04 10.90 -12.49
C LEU A 115 -0.93 11.61 -11.54
N ALA A 116 -1.97 10.91 -11.12
CA ALA A 116 -2.92 11.37 -10.13
C ALA A 116 -3.11 10.38 -8.99
N VAL A 117 -3.47 10.89 -7.81
CA VAL A 117 -3.93 10.09 -6.67
C VAL A 117 -5.39 10.44 -6.37
N LEU A 118 -6.21 9.41 -6.24
CA LEU A 118 -7.61 9.53 -5.86
C LEU A 118 -7.73 9.96 -4.40
N THR A 119 -8.52 10.99 -4.14
CA THR A 119 -8.72 11.57 -2.80
C THR A 119 -10.19 11.51 -2.36
N GLY A 120 -10.44 11.50 -1.05
CA GLY A 120 -11.80 11.50 -0.48
C GLY A 120 -12.52 10.15 -0.59
N ALA A 121 -11.76 9.06 -0.68
CA ALA A 121 -12.27 7.72 -0.91
C ALA A 121 -11.77 6.67 0.07
N SER A 122 -10.70 6.95 0.84
CA SER A 122 -10.11 6.02 1.80
C SER A 122 -10.68 6.22 3.21
N ALA A 123 -10.47 5.22 4.06
CA ALA A 123 -10.79 5.28 5.49
C ALA A 123 -9.79 6.15 6.27
N LEU A 124 -8.53 6.18 5.83
CA LEU A 124 -7.48 7.05 6.37
C LEU A 124 -7.17 8.11 5.31
N GLU A 125 -7.49 9.37 5.63
CA GLU A 125 -7.32 10.49 4.71
C GLU A 125 -6.20 11.42 5.23
N PRO A 126 -5.01 11.43 4.59
CA PRO A 126 -3.94 12.35 4.95
C PRO A 126 -4.27 13.79 4.55
N ASP A 127 -3.46 14.75 5.01
CA ASP A 127 -3.36 16.04 4.31
C ASP A 127 -2.69 15.82 2.94
N TRP A 128 -3.51 15.47 1.95
CA TRP A 128 -3.06 15.26 0.57
C TRP A 128 -2.28 16.41 -0.04
N ARG A 129 -2.52 17.66 0.42
CA ARG A 129 -1.73 18.79 -0.08
C ARG A 129 -0.31 18.68 0.43
N ALA A 130 -0.12 18.43 1.72
CA ALA A 130 1.19 18.28 2.33
C ALA A 130 1.91 17.00 1.82
N ALA A 131 1.19 15.88 1.73
CA ALA A 131 1.77 14.62 1.28
C ALA A 131 2.33 14.73 -0.15
N LEU A 132 1.55 15.28 -1.08
CA LEU A 132 1.93 15.30 -2.50
C LEU A 132 2.98 16.37 -2.84
N THR A 133 3.19 17.39 -1.98
CA THR A 133 4.26 18.38 -2.20
C THR A 133 5.67 17.83 -2.01
N ASN A 134 5.83 16.63 -1.44
CA ASN A 134 7.13 16.01 -1.21
C ASN A 134 7.68 15.26 -2.44
N TYR A 135 6.87 15.08 -3.49
CA TYR A 135 7.27 14.31 -4.66
C TYR A 135 8.01 15.19 -5.68
N ALA A 136 9.07 14.64 -6.28
CA ALA A 136 9.90 15.35 -7.26
C ALA A 136 9.15 15.71 -8.56
N ARG A 137 8.06 15.01 -8.85
CA ARG A 137 7.17 15.28 -10.00
C ARG A 137 5.81 15.75 -9.52
N PRO A 138 5.08 16.54 -10.34
CA PRO A 138 3.70 16.88 -10.04
C PRO A 138 2.83 15.62 -9.96
N ILE A 139 2.06 15.50 -8.88
CA ILE A 139 1.01 14.50 -8.72
C ILE A 139 -0.31 15.24 -8.54
N THR A 140 -1.27 14.95 -9.42
CA THR A 140 -2.58 15.59 -9.37
C THR A 140 -3.43 14.97 -8.26
N ARG A 141 -4.02 15.82 -7.41
CA ARG A 141 -5.10 15.41 -6.52
C ARG A 141 -6.36 15.22 -7.35
N LEU A 142 -6.91 14.02 -7.36
CA LEU A 142 -8.11 13.70 -8.10
C LEU A 142 -9.27 13.41 -7.15
N PRO A 143 -10.25 14.32 -7.01
CA PRO A 143 -11.48 14.02 -6.29
C PRO A 143 -12.25 12.90 -6.99
N LEU A 144 -12.94 12.04 -6.23
CA LEU A 144 -13.73 10.93 -6.77
C LEU A 144 -14.72 11.36 -7.87
N GLY A 145 -15.38 12.51 -7.70
CA GLY A 145 -16.33 13.03 -8.69
C GLY A 145 -15.72 13.41 -10.05
N GLU A 146 -14.39 13.49 -10.14
CA GLU A 146 -13.67 13.85 -11.36
C GLU A 146 -12.97 12.65 -12.03
N LEU A 147 -13.05 11.46 -11.43
CA LEU A 147 -12.37 10.24 -11.93
C LEU A 147 -12.68 9.95 -13.40
N GLN A 148 -13.94 10.17 -13.81
CA GLN A 148 -14.39 9.93 -15.18
C GLN A 148 -13.64 10.76 -16.23
N ARG A 149 -13.10 11.93 -15.86
CA ARG A 149 -12.30 12.77 -16.77
C ARG A 149 -10.91 12.19 -17.06
N TRP A 150 -10.45 11.27 -16.21
CA TRP A 150 -9.18 10.57 -16.33
C TRP A 150 -9.31 9.21 -17.03
N ALA A 151 -10.53 8.74 -17.28
CA ALA A 151 -10.77 7.48 -17.97
C ALA A 151 -10.52 7.61 -19.50
N GLY A 152 -10.15 6.51 -20.14
CA GLY A 152 -9.87 6.47 -21.57
C GLY A 152 -9.00 5.29 -22.00
N ARG A 153 -8.83 5.16 -23.32
CA ARG A 153 -8.08 4.05 -23.97
C ARG A 153 -6.58 4.05 -23.70
N ARG A 154 -6.06 5.13 -23.11
CA ARG A 154 -4.65 5.29 -22.73
C ARG A 154 -4.49 5.57 -21.24
N SER A 155 -5.51 5.34 -20.42
CA SER A 155 -5.40 5.49 -18.98
C SER A 155 -5.44 4.16 -18.23
N ALA A 156 -4.76 4.13 -17.09
CA ALA A 156 -4.79 3.00 -16.17
C ALA A 156 -5.22 3.46 -14.77
N LEU A 157 -5.85 2.54 -14.04
CA LEU A 157 -6.17 2.68 -12.63
C LEU A 157 -5.35 1.66 -11.85
N LEU A 158 -4.61 2.10 -10.85
CA LEU A 158 -3.74 1.27 -10.02
C LEU A 158 -4.20 1.31 -8.57
N THR A 159 -4.20 0.17 -7.89
CA THR A 159 -4.38 0.07 -6.44
C THR A 159 -3.28 -0.80 -5.83
N PHE A 160 -3.03 -0.63 -4.54
CA PHE A 160 -2.12 -1.49 -3.79
C PHE A 160 -2.88 -2.70 -3.25
N LEU A 161 -2.27 -3.89 -3.40
CA LEU A 161 -2.76 -5.12 -2.80
C LEU A 161 -1.92 -5.45 -1.57
N TYR A 162 -2.60 -5.80 -0.49
CA TYR A 162 -2.01 -6.22 0.78
C TYR A 162 -2.18 -7.72 0.93
N GLY A 163 -1.54 -8.47 0.03
CA GLY A 163 -1.65 -9.92 -0.01
C GLY A 163 -2.83 -10.40 -0.85
N ARG A 164 -2.74 -11.65 -1.28
CA ARG A 164 -3.73 -12.33 -2.11
C ARG A 164 -3.70 -13.84 -1.87
N ASP A 165 -4.81 -14.50 -2.15
CA ASP A 165 -4.87 -15.95 -2.32
C ASP A 165 -5.01 -16.30 -3.81
N HIS A 166 -5.60 -17.45 -4.14
CA HIS A 166 -5.78 -17.89 -5.53
C HIS A 166 -6.95 -17.19 -6.25
N ALA A 167 -7.87 -16.58 -5.52
CA ALA A 167 -9.11 -16.01 -6.04
C ALA A 167 -9.32 -14.55 -5.62
N HIS A 168 -8.73 -14.10 -4.50
CA HIS A 168 -9.00 -12.80 -3.91
C HIS A 168 -7.72 -12.03 -3.58
N ALA A 169 -7.86 -10.71 -3.55
CA ALA A 169 -6.87 -9.79 -3.01
C ALA A 169 -7.51 -8.87 -1.97
N TYR A 170 -6.66 -8.30 -1.10
CA TYR A 170 -7.07 -7.28 -0.14
C TYR A 170 -6.56 -5.91 -0.56
N VAL A 171 -7.43 -4.91 -0.55
CA VAL A 171 -7.16 -3.56 -1.06
C VAL A 171 -7.71 -2.49 -0.13
N ASP A 172 -7.29 -1.24 -0.33
CA ASP A 172 -7.93 -0.10 0.32
C ASP A 172 -9.40 0.04 -0.13
N SER A 173 -10.26 0.48 0.79
CA SER A 173 -11.70 0.67 0.55
C SER A 173 -12.03 1.65 -0.59
N ALA A 174 -11.11 2.56 -0.95
CA ALA A 174 -11.24 3.44 -2.10
C ALA A 174 -11.45 2.66 -3.40
N TRP A 175 -10.81 1.49 -3.55
CA TRP A 175 -10.99 0.62 -4.71
C TRP A 175 -12.46 0.24 -4.91
N MET A 176 -13.17 -0.06 -3.82
CA MET A 176 -14.59 -0.45 -3.85
C MET A 176 -15.49 0.63 -4.43
N ARG A 177 -15.07 1.90 -4.34
CA ARG A 177 -15.83 3.04 -4.86
C ARG A 177 -15.60 3.30 -6.35
N VAL A 178 -14.58 2.68 -6.94
CA VAL A 178 -14.15 2.98 -8.32
C VAL A 178 -14.10 1.77 -9.24
N HIS A 179 -14.04 0.54 -8.74
CA HIS A 179 -13.88 -0.65 -9.60
C HIS A 179 -15.21 -1.28 -10.08
N ALA A 180 -16.30 -0.50 -10.08
CA ALA A 180 -17.60 -0.94 -10.56
C ALA A 180 -17.50 -1.49 -12.01
N PRO A 181 -18.37 -2.43 -12.43
CA PRO A 181 -18.31 -3.04 -13.77
C PRO A 181 -18.17 -2.03 -14.92
N ASP A 182 -18.85 -0.89 -14.81
CA ASP A 182 -18.81 0.18 -15.82
C ASP A 182 -17.44 0.87 -15.93
N VAL A 183 -16.65 0.90 -14.85
CA VAL A 183 -15.30 1.51 -14.86
C VAL A 183 -14.28 0.60 -15.55
N ARG A 184 -14.48 -0.73 -15.51
CA ARG A 184 -13.59 -1.71 -16.15
C ARG A 184 -13.47 -1.51 -17.65
N VAL A 185 -14.53 -0.99 -18.28
CA VAL A 185 -14.56 -0.72 -19.73
C VAL A 185 -14.06 0.67 -20.10
N GLN A 186 -13.87 1.55 -19.10
CA GLN A 186 -13.49 2.95 -19.34
C GLN A 186 -11.98 3.16 -19.25
N PHE A 187 -11.29 2.44 -18.38
CA PHE A 187 -9.83 2.43 -18.30
C PHE A 187 -9.26 1.31 -19.17
N ARG A 188 -8.08 1.53 -19.77
CA ARG A 188 -7.37 0.50 -20.53
C ARG A 188 -6.95 -0.67 -19.65
N ALA A 189 -6.52 -0.38 -18.41
CA ALA A 189 -6.01 -1.38 -17.49
C ALA A 189 -6.43 -1.06 -16.06
N LEU A 190 -6.86 -2.10 -15.35
CA LEU A 190 -7.00 -2.12 -13.90
C LEU A 190 -5.85 -2.93 -13.30
N VAL A 191 -5.01 -2.28 -12.50
CA VAL A 191 -3.74 -2.83 -12.04
C VAL A 191 -3.74 -2.97 -10.53
N GLY A 192 -3.53 -4.19 -10.05
CA GLY A 192 -3.25 -4.46 -8.65
C GLY A 192 -1.75 -4.61 -8.44
N TRP A 193 -1.14 -3.76 -7.63
CA TRP A 193 0.27 -3.88 -7.24
C TRP A 193 0.39 -4.49 -5.86
N ASN A 194 0.73 -5.78 -5.81
CA ASN A 194 0.87 -6.51 -4.56
C ASN A 194 2.17 -6.13 -3.84
N LEU A 195 2.01 -5.55 -2.65
CA LEU A 195 3.10 -5.07 -1.81
C LEU A 195 3.55 -6.09 -0.75
N LEU A 196 2.69 -7.07 -0.44
CA LEU A 196 3.03 -8.13 0.52
C LEU A 196 3.48 -9.40 -0.19
N SER A 197 4.62 -9.93 0.25
CA SER A 197 5.17 -11.21 -0.21
C SER A 197 4.34 -12.43 0.17
N GLN A 198 3.49 -12.28 1.18
CA GLN A 198 2.67 -13.36 1.73
C GLN A 198 1.21 -12.92 1.90
N PRO A 199 0.26 -13.88 1.93
CA PRO A 199 -1.13 -13.60 2.29
C PRO A 199 -1.24 -13.06 3.72
N LEU A 200 -2.31 -12.31 4.00
CA LEU A 200 -2.64 -11.92 5.37
C LEU A 200 -3.16 -13.13 6.15
N GLU A 201 -2.56 -13.44 7.29
CA GLU A 201 -3.03 -14.49 8.21
C GLU A 201 -4.13 -13.98 9.16
N LEU A 202 -4.16 -12.67 9.38
CA LEU A 202 -5.10 -12.01 10.28
C LEU A 202 -6.27 -11.37 9.52
N TYR A 203 -7.43 -11.28 10.20
CA TYR A 203 -8.62 -10.68 9.62
C TYR A 203 -8.37 -9.19 9.27
N PRO A 204 -8.56 -8.78 8.00
CA PRO A 204 -8.12 -7.48 7.50
C PRO A 204 -9.09 -6.35 7.86
N ARG A 205 -9.14 -5.93 9.13
CA ARG A 205 -10.13 -4.97 9.70
C ARG A 205 -10.26 -3.61 8.99
N TRP A 206 -9.39 -3.29 8.04
CA TRP A 206 -9.30 -2.00 7.33
C TRP A 206 -9.31 -2.14 5.81
N LEU A 207 -9.32 -3.36 5.30
CA LEU A 207 -9.21 -3.62 3.87
C LEU A 207 -10.51 -4.22 3.35
N SER A 208 -10.71 -4.04 2.05
CA SER A 208 -11.80 -4.68 1.32
C SER A 208 -11.25 -5.88 0.56
N GLN A 209 -12.01 -6.96 0.55
CA GLN A 209 -11.74 -8.11 -0.31
C GLN A 209 -12.32 -7.85 -1.70
N THR A 210 -11.57 -8.18 -2.75
CA THR A 210 -11.98 -8.07 -4.16
C THR A 210 -11.51 -9.31 -4.92
N ALA A 211 -12.16 -9.67 -6.01
CA ALA A 211 -11.76 -10.83 -6.80
C ALA A 211 -10.55 -10.48 -7.68
N LEU A 212 -9.62 -11.42 -7.86
CA LEU A 212 -8.44 -11.20 -8.71
C LEU A 212 -8.82 -11.00 -10.19
N GLU A 213 -9.94 -11.59 -10.63
CA GLU A 213 -10.48 -11.38 -11.98
C GLU A 213 -10.99 -9.96 -12.24
N ASP A 214 -11.09 -9.13 -11.19
CA ASP A 214 -11.45 -7.71 -11.32
C ASP A 214 -10.30 -6.87 -11.90
N PHE A 215 -9.08 -7.42 -11.91
CA PHE A 215 -7.89 -6.77 -12.42
C PHE A 215 -7.53 -7.27 -13.82
N SER A 216 -7.11 -6.35 -14.68
CA SER A 216 -6.46 -6.69 -15.96
C SER A 216 -5.04 -7.22 -15.73
N HIS A 217 -4.37 -6.69 -14.70
CA HIS A 217 -3.02 -7.08 -14.32
C HIS A 217 -2.90 -7.11 -12.80
N VAL A 218 -2.26 -8.16 -12.28
CA VAL A 218 -1.78 -8.20 -10.90
C VAL A 218 -0.28 -8.42 -10.95
N VAL A 219 0.48 -7.50 -10.37
CA VAL A 219 1.95 -7.54 -10.34
C VAL A 219 2.45 -7.60 -8.91
N GLY A 220 3.65 -8.14 -8.73
CA GLY A 220 4.24 -8.35 -7.41
C GLY A 220 3.75 -9.63 -6.72
N PRO A 221 4.28 -9.94 -5.53
CA PRO A 221 5.39 -9.24 -4.87
C PRO A 221 6.73 -9.50 -5.58
#